data_AF-A0A2S9BN65-F1
#
_entry.id   AF-A0A2S9BN65-F1
#
_cell.length_a   1.000
_cell.length_b   1.000
_cell.length_c   1.000
_cell.angle_alpha   90.00
_cell.angle_beta   90.00
_cell.angle_gamma   90.00
#
_symmetry.space_group_name_H-M   'P 1'
#
loop_
_entity.id
_entity.type
_entity.pdbx_description
1 polymer ?
#
loop_
_entity_poly.entity_id
_entity_poly.type
_entity_poly.pdbx_seq_one_letter_code
_entity_poly.pdbx_strand_id
1 'polypeptide(L)'
;MISSTASDPSGVTDAIAALQSGDVYVAPGVQGQSAMTDALSAAVPGDRTIAVVVLPEDADLGTVYPLELLDRLSERVPQTTVVLAVGDDLQAGSTVIDSNDVLRIANENEAAAGGNTQTALVETVQQIVEENPSSPGVEAGGGTDWLLPVVIGGAVLLAAGGTAIGLLARRRRTPKTAVDPVPPGIRLRVDRLRELRVDYANLPGNPVAAETAAGIEALASHVEQLFVRLDAKAETDQVALAEAEYSDKLARLVAALERDYLLDLLTRPDLWDAPEERVAEVREALAAVTTQIIDNIKQVNARKGLLFQVSLDSLIGRSELRDWERQFKKNSGE
;
A
#
# COMPACT_ATOMS: atom_id res chain seq x y z
N MET A 1 -29.56 24.28 18.46
CA MET A 1 -28.31 23.70 18.96
C MET A 1 -27.44 23.44 17.75
N ILE A 2 -26.35 24.17 17.60
CA ILE A 2 -25.40 23.96 16.50
C ILE A 2 -24.39 22.97 17.07
N SER A 3 -24.52 21.69 16.70
CA SER A 3 -23.49 20.71 17.03
C SER A 3 -22.28 21.02 16.16
N SER A 4 -21.28 21.69 16.75
CA SER A 4 -19.94 21.75 16.19
C SER A 4 -19.39 20.33 16.25
N THR A 5 -19.42 19.61 15.13
CA THR A 5 -18.59 18.42 14.95
C THR A 5 -17.16 18.84 15.22
N ALA A 6 -16.53 18.24 16.24
CA ALA A 6 -15.12 18.46 16.46
C ALA A 6 -14.38 17.96 15.22
N SER A 7 -13.77 18.87 14.46
CA SER A 7 -12.86 18.51 13.38
C SER A 7 -11.77 17.62 13.97
N ASP A 8 -11.73 16.39 13.48
CA ASP A 8 -10.64 15.46 13.75
C ASP A 8 -9.35 16.09 13.20
N PRO A 9 -8.28 16.20 14.00
CA PRO A 9 -7.04 16.86 13.57
C PRO A 9 -6.36 16.14 12.39
N SER A 10 -6.74 14.89 12.08
CA SER A 10 -6.32 14.18 10.87
C SER A 10 -7.02 14.67 9.59
N GLY A 11 -8.14 15.38 9.71
CA GLY A 11 -8.98 15.80 8.58
C GLY A 11 -9.81 14.68 7.94
N VAL A 12 -9.70 13.44 8.43
CA VAL A 12 -10.35 12.24 7.83
C VAL A 12 -11.85 12.24 8.06
N THR A 13 -12.29 12.60 9.28
CA THR A 13 -13.73 12.70 9.59
C THR A 13 -14.41 13.75 8.71
N ASP A 14 -13.73 14.88 8.49
CA ASP A 14 -14.22 15.96 7.64
C ASP A 14 -14.23 15.54 6.16
N ALA A 15 -13.22 14.79 5.71
CA ALA A 15 -13.18 14.19 4.37
C ALA A 15 -14.36 13.23 4.14
N ILE A 16 -14.61 12.31 5.07
CA ILE A 16 -15.74 11.36 4.99
C ILE A 16 -17.06 12.12 4.90
N ALA A 17 -17.25 13.14 5.73
CA ALA A 17 -18.47 13.94 5.74
C ALA A 17 -18.68 14.69 4.42
N ALA A 18 -17.62 15.30 3.87
CA ALA A 18 -17.67 15.99 2.58
C ALA A 18 -18.02 15.04 1.43
N LEU A 19 -17.38 13.86 1.40
CA LEU A 19 -17.54 12.87 0.34
C LEU A 19 -18.89 12.13 0.34
N GLN A 20 -19.70 12.27 1.39
CA GLN A 20 -21.10 11.81 1.35
C GLN A 20 -21.91 12.52 0.26
N SER A 21 -21.54 13.77 -0.06
CA SER A 21 -22.30 14.61 -1.01
C SER A 21 -21.48 15.12 -2.21
N GLY A 22 -20.15 14.98 -2.18
CA GLY A 22 -19.27 15.37 -3.27
C GLY A 22 -18.18 14.33 -3.52
N ASP A 23 -17.27 14.66 -4.44
CA ASP A 23 -16.24 13.73 -4.93
C ASP A 23 -14.81 14.22 -4.67
N VAL A 24 -14.65 15.46 -4.20
CA VAL A 24 -13.35 16.06 -3.90
C VAL A 24 -13.38 16.69 -2.52
N TYR A 25 -12.40 16.37 -1.70
CA TYR A 25 -12.11 17.03 -0.44
C TYR A 25 -10.64 17.46 -0.39
N VAL A 26 -10.41 18.75 -0.20
CA VAL A 26 -9.08 19.31 0.04
C VAL A 26 -9.09 19.97 1.41
N ALA A 27 -8.32 19.41 2.34
CA ALA A 27 -8.29 19.85 3.72
C ALA A 27 -7.83 21.31 3.85
N PRO A 28 -8.35 22.05 4.85
CA PRO A 28 -7.79 23.34 5.22
C PRO A 28 -6.29 23.21 5.55
N GLY A 29 -5.46 24.10 5.00
CA GLY A 29 -4.00 24.08 5.23
C GLY A 29 -3.18 23.49 4.07
N VAL A 30 -3.82 22.84 3.08
CA VAL A 30 -3.15 22.43 1.85
C VAL A 30 -2.72 23.66 1.04
N GLN A 31 -1.45 23.70 0.61
CA GLN A 31 -0.94 24.79 -0.21
C GLN A 31 -1.69 24.86 -1.55
N GLY A 32 -2.21 26.04 -1.88
CA GLY A 32 -2.97 26.22 -3.12
C GLY A 32 -4.35 25.58 -3.12
N GLN A 33 -4.94 25.32 -1.95
CA GLN A 33 -6.24 24.65 -1.75
C GLN A 33 -7.31 24.99 -2.81
N SER A 34 -7.54 26.27 -3.10
CA SER A 34 -8.55 26.69 -4.10
C SER A 34 -8.20 26.19 -5.52
N ALA A 35 -6.97 26.40 -5.96
CA ALA A 35 -6.53 25.98 -7.29
C ALA A 35 -6.53 24.44 -7.42
N MET A 36 -6.17 23.74 -6.33
CA MET A 36 -6.23 22.29 -6.28
C MET A 36 -7.67 21.78 -6.34
N THR A 37 -8.59 22.39 -5.60
CA THR A 37 -10.01 22.04 -5.63
C THR A 37 -10.61 22.24 -7.02
N ASP A 38 -10.30 23.36 -7.67
CA ASP A 38 -10.77 23.66 -9.03
C ASP A 38 -10.23 22.66 -10.06
N ALA A 39 -8.92 22.34 -9.98
CA ALA A 39 -8.29 21.38 -10.89
C ALA A 39 -8.85 19.96 -10.72
N LEU A 40 -9.07 19.52 -9.48
CA LEU A 40 -9.63 18.20 -9.19
C LEU A 40 -11.10 18.11 -9.56
N SER A 41 -11.89 19.15 -9.30
CA SER A 41 -13.31 19.19 -9.68
C SER A 41 -13.50 19.14 -11.20
N ALA A 42 -12.52 19.60 -11.97
CA ALA A 42 -12.51 19.49 -13.44
C ALA A 42 -12.05 18.12 -13.94
N ALA A 43 -11.20 17.41 -13.18
CA ALA A 43 -10.63 16.12 -13.56
C ALA A 43 -11.50 14.92 -13.13
N VAL A 44 -12.16 15.01 -11.97
CA VAL A 44 -12.98 13.94 -11.40
C VAL A 44 -14.30 13.83 -12.17
N PRO A 45 -14.69 12.61 -12.61
CA PRO A 45 -15.95 12.41 -13.31
C PRO A 45 -17.14 12.70 -12.38
N GLY A 46 -18.16 13.39 -12.89
CA GLY A 46 -19.38 13.72 -12.12
C GLY A 46 -20.34 12.54 -11.90
N ASP A 47 -19.88 11.31 -12.09
CA ASP A 47 -20.66 10.08 -11.94
C ASP A 47 -20.57 9.47 -10.53
N ARG A 48 -19.80 10.11 -9.63
CA ARG A 48 -19.59 9.70 -8.23
C ARG A 48 -18.94 8.33 -8.07
N THR A 49 -18.08 7.95 -9.01
CA THR A 49 -17.31 6.69 -8.93
C THR A 49 -15.94 6.85 -8.27
N ILE A 50 -15.38 8.07 -8.31
CA ILE A 50 -14.05 8.40 -7.80
C ILE A 50 -14.17 9.48 -6.71
N ALA A 51 -13.59 9.22 -5.55
CA ALA A 51 -13.37 10.21 -4.50
C ALA A 51 -11.89 10.62 -4.46
N VAL A 52 -11.61 11.91 -4.29
CA VAL A 52 -10.26 12.44 -4.09
C VAL A 52 -10.17 13.16 -2.76
N VAL A 53 -9.20 12.78 -1.95
CA VAL A 53 -8.91 13.36 -0.63
C VAL A 53 -7.50 13.90 -0.65
N VAL A 54 -7.32 15.16 -0.23
CA VAL A 54 -6.01 15.78 -0.06
C VAL A 54 -5.87 16.30 1.36
N LEU A 55 -4.90 15.77 2.08
CA LEU A 55 -4.53 16.16 3.44
C LEU A 55 -3.16 16.85 3.42
N PRO A 56 -2.89 17.80 4.35
CA PRO A 56 -1.58 18.42 4.44
C PRO A 56 -0.51 17.43 4.95
N GLU A 57 0.76 17.72 4.69
CA GLU A 57 1.90 16.87 5.11
C GLU A 57 1.98 16.70 6.64
N ASP A 58 1.55 17.71 7.39
CA ASP A 58 1.54 17.76 8.85
C ASP A 58 0.20 17.33 9.47
N ALA A 59 -0.69 16.68 8.70
CA ALA A 59 -1.92 16.12 9.24
C ALA A 59 -1.61 15.18 10.41
N ASP A 60 -2.26 15.39 11.55
CA ASP A 60 -2.08 14.55 12.74
C ASP A 60 -2.83 13.24 12.53
N LEU A 61 -2.18 12.30 11.86
CA LEU A 61 -2.72 10.96 11.62
C LEU A 61 -2.67 10.08 12.87
N GLY A 62 -2.15 10.59 14.00
CA GLY A 62 -1.91 9.80 15.21
C GLY A 62 -0.99 8.60 14.96
N THR A 63 -1.39 7.43 15.43
CA THR A 63 -0.71 6.14 15.14
C THR A 63 -1.24 5.45 13.88
N VAL A 64 -2.17 6.09 13.15
CA VAL A 64 -2.90 5.49 12.02
C VAL A 64 -2.10 5.70 10.74
N TYR A 65 -1.88 4.64 9.97
CA TYR A 65 -1.08 4.70 8.74
C TYR A 65 -1.90 5.21 7.55
N PRO A 66 -1.29 5.86 6.53
CA PRO A 66 -2.00 6.33 5.34
C PRO A 66 -2.83 5.26 4.60
N LEU A 67 -2.38 4.00 4.62
CA LEU A 67 -3.16 2.88 4.06
C LEU A 67 -4.38 2.55 4.89
N GLU A 68 -4.24 2.57 6.22
CA GLU A 68 -5.39 2.39 7.11
C GLU A 68 -6.37 3.57 6.97
N LEU A 69 -5.89 4.76 6.63
CA LEU A 69 -6.75 5.89 6.27
C LEU A 69 -7.45 5.67 4.93
N LEU A 70 -6.73 5.18 3.92
CA LEU A 70 -7.30 4.85 2.62
C LEU A 70 -8.37 3.75 2.75
N ASP A 71 -8.12 2.71 3.57
CA ASP A 71 -9.09 1.64 3.87
C ASP A 71 -10.31 2.23 4.58
N ARG A 72 -10.10 3.03 5.64
CA ARG A 72 -11.20 3.70 6.36
C ARG A 72 -12.02 4.62 5.48
N LEU A 73 -11.40 5.32 4.54
CA LEU A 73 -12.10 6.15 3.55
C LEU A 73 -12.90 5.24 2.61
N SER A 74 -12.26 4.24 2.01
CA SER A 74 -12.88 3.31 1.05
C SER A 74 -14.08 2.55 1.64
N GLU A 75 -14.05 2.23 2.93
CA GLU A 75 -15.16 1.58 3.63
C GLU A 75 -16.35 2.52 3.94
N ARG A 76 -16.11 3.83 4.00
CA ARG A 76 -17.07 4.81 4.55
C ARG A 76 -17.57 5.83 3.55
N VAL A 77 -16.97 5.90 2.36
CA VAL A 77 -17.40 6.76 1.26
C VAL A 77 -18.13 5.92 0.21
N PRO A 78 -19.14 6.47 -0.48
CA PRO A 78 -19.93 5.71 -1.45
C PRO A 78 -19.20 5.41 -2.77
N GLN A 79 -18.10 6.10 -3.05
CA GLN A 79 -17.32 5.96 -4.28
C GLN A 79 -16.57 4.62 -4.31
N THR A 80 -16.49 3.99 -5.49
CA THR A 80 -15.81 2.69 -5.68
C THR A 80 -14.30 2.81 -5.76
N THR A 81 -13.78 4.01 -6.01
CA THR A 81 -12.35 4.30 -6.06
C THR A 81 -12.06 5.52 -5.20
N VAL A 82 -11.02 5.45 -4.37
CA VAL A 82 -10.55 6.55 -3.53
C VAL A 82 -9.10 6.84 -3.87
N VAL A 83 -8.78 8.11 -4.13
CA VAL A 83 -7.42 8.62 -4.31
C VAL A 83 -7.13 9.52 -3.10
N LEU A 84 -6.06 9.21 -2.37
CA LEU A 84 -5.63 9.92 -1.16
C LEU A 84 -4.24 10.50 -1.36
N ALA A 85 -4.10 11.81 -1.20
CA ALA A 85 -2.82 12.49 -1.04
C ALA A 85 -2.63 12.95 0.41
N VAL A 86 -1.46 12.70 0.97
CA VAL A 86 -1.00 13.28 2.25
C VAL A 86 0.32 13.98 1.99
N GLY A 87 0.31 15.33 1.96
CA GLY A 87 1.46 16.09 1.46
C GLY A 87 1.72 15.74 -0.01
N ASP A 88 2.91 15.18 -0.30
CA ASP A 88 3.31 14.74 -1.64
C ASP A 88 3.13 13.24 -1.88
N ASP A 89 2.74 12.48 -0.85
CA ASP A 89 2.54 11.03 -0.94
C ASP A 89 1.16 10.73 -1.52
N LEU A 90 1.12 9.99 -2.63
CA LEU A 90 -0.12 9.62 -3.31
C LEU A 90 -0.42 8.13 -3.15
N GLN A 91 -1.68 7.82 -2.83
CA GLN A 91 -2.18 6.46 -2.75
C GLN A 91 -3.55 6.39 -3.40
N ALA A 92 -3.93 5.21 -3.86
CA ALA A 92 -5.27 4.98 -4.35
C ALA A 92 -5.71 3.54 -4.09
N GLY A 93 -7.01 3.36 -3.87
CA GLY A 93 -7.66 2.08 -3.65
C GLY A 93 -8.94 2.02 -4.46
N SER A 94 -9.30 0.82 -4.94
CA SER A 94 -10.51 0.61 -5.73
C SER A 94 -11.12 -0.77 -5.44
N THR A 95 -12.44 -0.85 -5.49
CA THR A 95 -13.18 -2.10 -5.43
C THR A 95 -13.50 -2.67 -6.82
N VAL A 96 -13.19 -1.92 -7.89
CA VAL A 96 -13.55 -2.26 -9.28
C VAL A 96 -12.34 -2.41 -10.21
N ILE A 97 -11.19 -1.87 -9.83
CA ILE A 97 -9.89 -2.07 -10.49
C ILE A 97 -8.99 -2.85 -9.52
N ASP A 98 -8.08 -3.69 -10.05
CA ASP A 98 -7.11 -4.41 -9.22
C ASP A 98 -6.34 -3.43 -8.33
N SER A 99 -6.22 -3.77 -7.05
CA SER A 99 -5.60 -2.88 -6.07
C SER A 99 -4.13 -2.61 -6.38
N ASN A 100 -3.41 -3.54 -7.04
CA ASN A 100 -2.04 -3.30 -7.47
C ASN A 100 -1.98 -2.32 -8.64
N ASP A 101 -2.94 -2.37 -9.56
CA ASP A 101 -2.99 -1.47 -10.73
C ASP A 101 -3.30 -0.03 -10.31
N VAL A 102 -4.31 0.18 -9.47
CA VAL A 102 -4.65 1.53 -8.98
C VAL A 102 -3.53 2.13 -8.15
N LEU A 103 -2.89 1.33 -7.29
CA LEU A 103 -1.74 1.77 -6.53
C LEU A 103 -0.54 2.06 -7.44
N ARG A 104 -0.31 1.25 -8.48
CA ARG A 104 0.73 1.49 -9.49
C ARG A 104 0.49 2.82 -10.22
N ILE A 105 -0.73 3.09 -10.68
CA ILE A 105 -1.10 4.36 -11.35
C ILE A 105 -0.77 5.57 -10.47
N ALA A 106 -1.20 5.54 -9.20
CA ALA A 106 -0.92 6.60 -8.24
C ALA A 106 0.60 6.84 -8.10
N ASN A 107 1.36 5.76 -7.90
CA ASN A 107 2.81 5.83 -7.74
C ASN A 107 3.54 6.33 -9.01
N GLU A 108 3.12 5.89 -10.20
CA GLU A 108 3.73 6.28 -11.47
C GLU A 108 3.54 7.79 -11.74
N ASN A 109 2.34 8.31 -11.49
CA ASN A 109 2.02 9.72 -11.69
C ASN A 109 2.66 10.63 -10.61
N GLU A 110 2.71 10.19 -9.35
CA GLU A 110 3.49 10.85 -8.30
C GLU A 110 4.97 10.99 -8.71
N ALA A 111 5.56 9.90 -9.20
CA ALA A 111 6.94 9.89 -9.66
C ALA A 111 7.16 10.78 -10.90
N ALA A 112 6.21 10.77 -11.84
CA ALA A 112 6.27 11.57 -13.06
C ALA A 112 6.15 13.07 -12.80
N ALA A 113 5.29 13.47 -11.85
CA ALA A 113 5.02 14.86 -11.51
C ALA A 113 6.18 15.57 -10.79
N GLY A 114 7.19 14.82 -10.32
CA GLY A 114 8.44 15.41 -9.81
C GLY A 114 8.27 16.29 -8.57
N GLY A 115 7.30 15.96 -7.70
CA GLY A 115 6.97 16.74 -6.50
C GLY A 115 5.85 17.77 -6.70
N ASN A 116 5.14 17.74 -7.84
CA ASN A 116 3.93 18.53 -8.04
C ASN A 116 2.68 17.68 -7.76
N THR A 117 2.18 17.71 -6.53
CA THR A 117 1.02 16.93 -6.06
C THR A 117 -0.25 17.20 -6.87
N GLN A 118 -0.48 18.45 -7.30
CA GLN A 118 -1.63 18.79 -8.14
C GLN A 118 -1.56 18.05 -9.49
N THR A 119 -0.40 18.05 -10.14
CA THR A 119 -0.19 17.32 -11.39
C THR A 119 -0.36 15.82 -11.18
N ALA A 120 0.27 15.26 -10.14
CA ALA A 120 0.18 13.84 -9.82
C ALA A 120 -1.27 13.37 -9.61
N LEU A 121 -2.06 14.13 -8.85
CA LEU A 121 -3.46 13.80 -8.58
C LEU A 121 -4.32 13.87 -9.85
N VAL A 122 -4.18 14.92 -10.65
CA VAL A 122 -4.95 15.09 -11.88
C VAL A 122 -4.62 13.96 -12.87
N GLU A 123 -3.35 13.64 -13.07
CA GLU A 123 -2.92 12.55 -13.95
C GLU A 123 -3.41 11.18 -13.44
N THR A 124 -3.36 10.95 -12.13
CA THR A 124 -3.87 9.72 -11.50
C THR A 124 -5.36 9.52 -11.72
N VAL A 125 -6.17 10.57 -11.48
CA VAL A 125 -7.61 10.50 -11.71
C VAL A 125 -7.91 10.23 -13.18
N GLN A 126 -7.24 10.92 -14.10
CA GLN A 126 -7.46 10.72 -15.54
C GLN A 126 -7.11 9.30 -15.99
N GLN A 127 -5.98 8.75 -15.53
CA GLN A 127 -5.57 7.40 -15.90
C GLN A 127 -6.49 6.33 -15.29
N ILE A 128 -6.99 6.53 -14.06
CA ILE A 128 -8.01 5.64 -13.45
C ILE A 128 -9.31 5.65 -14.27
N VAL A 129 -9.74 6.83 -14.74
CA VAL A 129 -10.92 6.95 -15.63
C VAL A 129 -10.69 6.23 -16.95
N GLU A 130 -9.48 6.28 -17.50
CA GLU A 130 -9.13 5.56 -18.73
C GLU A 130 -9.08 4.03 -18.53
N GLU A 131 -8.58 3.54 -17.39
CA GLU A 131 -8.53 2.11 -17.07
C GLU A 131 -9.91 1.55 -16.71
N ASN A 132 -10.84 2.38 -16.26
CA ASN A 132 -12.22 1.99 -15.98
C ASN A 132 -13.23 2.99 -16.56
N PRO A 133 -13.47 2.97 -17.88
CA PRO A 133 -14.47 3.82 -18.49
C PRO A 133 -15.85 3.38 -18.00
N SER A 134 -16.41 4.12 -17.04
CA SER A 134 -17.84 4.10 -16.75
C SER A 134 -18.58 4.23 -18.09
N SER A 135 -19.38 3.22 -18.46
CA SER A 135 -19.97 3.10 -19.80
C SER A 135 -20.61 4.41 -20.28
N PRO A 136 -20.38 4.84 -21.54
CA PRO A 136 -20.97 6.07 -22.04
C PRO A 136 -22.46 5.87 -22.32
N GLY A 137 -23.30 6.48 -21.49
CA GLY A 137 -24.66 6.84 -21.86
C GLY A 137 -24.62 7.95 -22.90
N VAL A 138 -24.55 7.61 -24.19
CA VAL A 138 -24.94 8.50 -25.29
C VAL A 138 -25.76 7.71 -26.30
N GLU A 139 -27.08 7.81 -26.18
CA GLU A 139 -27.98 7.64 -27.31
C GLU A 139 -27.70 8.77 -28.32
N ALA A 140 -27.04 8.44 -29.43
CA ALA A 140 -27.16 9.17 -30.67
C ALA A 140 -27.14 8.15 -31.81
N GLY A 141 -28.33 7.86 -32.33
CA GLY A 141 -28.57 6.76 -33.26
C GLY A 141 -27.79 6.83 -34.58
N GLY A 142 -27.61 5.64 -35.16
CA GLY A 142 -27.43 5.48 -36.60
C GLY A 142 -26.27 4.59 -37.04
N GLY A 143 -26.49 3.27 -37.06
CA GLY A 143 -26.00 2.39 -38.12
C GLY A 143 -24.60 1.77 -37.99
N THR A 144 -24.58 0.44 -38.20
CA THR A 144 -23.47 -0.44 -38.61
C THR A 144 -22.36 -0.80 -37.61
N ASP A 145 -22.58 -1.93 -36.92
CA ASP A 145 -21.75 -3.15 -36.90
C ASP A 145 -20.25 -3.01 -37.25
N TRP A 146 -19.35 -3.24 -36.26
CA TRP A 146 -18.28 -4.25 -36.33
C TRP A 146 -17.42 -4.32 -35.04
N LEU A 147 -16.97 -5.54 -34.75
CA LEU A 147 -16.02 -5.95 -33.72
C LEU A 147 -14.64 -5.27 -33.84
N LEU A 148 -14.20 -4.53 -32.83
CA LEU A 148 -12.78 -4.26 -32.55
C LEU A 148 -12.55 -3.85 -31.08
N PRO A 149 -11.47 -4.31 -30.41
CA PRO A 149 -11.06 -3.81 -29.10
C PRO A 149 -10.42 -2.44 -29.28
N VAL A 150 -11.04 -1.39 -28.74
CA VAL A 150 -10.50 -0.03 -28.83
C VAL A 150 -9.51 0.18 -27.70
N VAL A 151 -8.22 0.14 -28.05
CA VAL A 151 -7.16 0.84 -27.30
C VAL A 151 -7.42 2.34 -27.50
N ILE A 152 -8.05 2.99 -26.52
CA ILE A 152 -8.25 4.45 -26.52
C ILE A 152 -7.05 5.07 -25.82
N GLY A 153 -6.03 5.43 -26.61
CA GLY A 153 -5.06 6.44 -26.20
C GLY A 153 -5.63 7.81 -26.56
N GLY A 154 -6.06 8.58 -25.55
CA GLY A 154 -6.77 9.85 -25.75
C GLY A 154 -6.06 11.02 -25.08
N ALA A 155 -5.17 11.69 -25.81
CA ALA A 155 -4.68 13.00 -25.42
C ALA A 155 -5.82 14.04 -25.44
N VAL A 156 -6.07 14.72 -24.31
CA VAL A 156 -6.93 15.91 -24.26
C VAL A 156 -6.08 17.16 -24.16
N LEU A 157 -5.96 17.86 -25.28
CA LEU A 157 -5.64 19.28 -25.32
C LEU A 157 -6.90 20.06 -24.92
N LEU A 158 -6.88 20.74 -23.77
CA LEU A 158 -7.80 21.84 -23.51
C LEU A 158 -7.05 23.16 -23.43
N ALA A 159 -7.38 24.02 -24.39
CA ALA A 159 -6.97 25.40 -24.47
C ALA A 159 -7.85 26.26 -23.55
N ALA A 160 -7.25 26.83 -22.50
CA ALA A 160 -7.53 28.20 -22.02
C ALA A 160 -6.52 28.58 -20.91
N GLY A 161 -5.69 29.60 -21.17
CA GLY A 161 -4.87 30.27 -20.13
C GLY A 161 -3.45 29.74 -19.98
N GLY A 162 -2.51 30.31 -20.73
CA GLY A 162 -1.14 29.80 -20.86
C GLY A 162 -0.30 29.73 -19.59
N THR A 163 0.37 28.58 -19.42
CA THR A 163 1.80 28.48 -19.13
C THR A 163 2.37 27.28 -19.87
N ALA A 164 3.34 27.52 -20.74
CA ALA A 164 4.06 26.47 -21.45
C ALA A 164 4.98 25.73 -20.48
N ILE A 165 4.73 24.44 -20.24
CA ILE A 165 5.73 23.53 -19.68
C ILE A 165 5.91 22.39 -20.67
N GLY A 166 7.01 22.47 -21.42
CA GLY A 166 7.46 21.38 -22.27
C GLY A 166 8.10 20.29 -21.43
N LEU A 167 7.66 19.04 -21.63
CA LEU A 167 8.46 17.82 -21.46
C LEU A 167 7.76 16.55 -21.99
N LEU A 168 7.02 16.60 -23.09
CA LEU A 168 6.48 15.40 -23.77
C LEU A 168 7.47 14.81 -24.78
N ALA A 169 8.72 14.63 -24.34
CA ALA A 169 9.69 13.76 -24.98
C ALA A 169 10.29 12.79 -23.96
N ARG A 170 9.47 12.25 -23.05
CA ARG A 170 9.90 11.17 -22.16
C ARG A 170 9.59 9.84 -22.81
N ARG A 171 10.54 9.42 -23.67
CA ARG A 171 10.97 8.04 -23.89
C ARG A 171 9.90 7.01 -23.55
N ARG A 172 9.06 6.67 -24.54
CA ARG A 172 8.29 5.43 -24.60
C ARG A 172 9.21 4.29 -24.15
N ARG A 173 9.15 3.91 -22.88
CA ARG A 173 9.62 2.61 -22.44
C ARG A 173 8.61 1.65 -23.03
N THR A 174 9.06 0.85 -23.98
CA THR A 174 8.38 -0.36 -24.42
C THR A 174 7.80 -1.05 -23.18
N PRO A 175 6.52 -1.46 -23.19
CA PRO A 175 5.94 -2.15 -22.05
C PRO A 175 6.84 -3.36 -21.75
N LYS A 176 7.56 -3.32 -20.63
CA LYS A 176 8.10 -4.55 -20.05
C LYS A 176 6.85 -5.36 -19.78
N THR A 177 6.72 -6.52 -20.41
CA THR A 177 5.85 -7.60 -19.92
C THR A 177 5.95 -7.57 -18.40
N ALA A 178 4.83 -7.35 -17.69
CA ALA A 178 4.82 -7.07 -16.26
C ALA A 178 5.67 -8.12 -15.54
N VAL A 179 6.92 -7.76 -15.26
CA VAL A 179 7.79 -8.57 -14.43
C VAL A 179 7.26 -8.30 -13.05
N ASP A 180 6.87 -9.37 -12.36
CA ASP A 180 6.45 -9.29 -10.97
C ASP A 180 7.44 -8.38 -10.19
N PRO A 181 6.97 -7.25 -9.62
CA PRO A 181 7.84 -6.32 -8.91
C PRO A 181 8.39 -6.93 -7.61
N VAL A 182 7.81 -8.03 -7.15
CA VAL A 182 8.29 -8.79 -5.99
C VAL A 182 9.28 -9.86 -6.48
N PRO A 183 10.54 -9.84 -6.00
CA PRO A 183 11.51 -10.85 -6.38
C PRO A 183 11.09 -12.27 -5.98
N PRO A 184 11.49 -13.32 -6.73
CA PRO A 184 11.05 -14.70 -6.48
C PRO A 184 11.35 -15.20 -5.06
N GLY A 185 12.50 -14.80 -4.49
CA GLY A 185 12.88 -15.17 -3.14
C GLY A 185 11.92 -14.62 -2.09
N ILE A 186 11.42 -13.40 -2.30
CA ILE A 186 10.45 -12.74 -1.42
C ILE A 186 9.05 -13.31 -1.64
N ARG A 187 8.65 -13.51 -2.90
CA ARG A 187 7.36 -14.07 -3.28
C ARG A 187 7.12 -15.41 -2.59
N LEU A 188 8.12 -16.30 -2.61
CA LEU A 188 8.09 -17.59 -1.90
C LEU A 188 7.77 -17.43 -0.40
N ARG A 189 8.35 -16.42 0.26
CA ARG A 189 8.13 -16.19 1.70
C ARG A 189 6.77 -15.58 1.97
N VAL A 190 6.31 -14.65 1.14
CA VAL A 190 4.99 -14.03 1.23
C VAL A 190 3.88 -15.07 1.04
N ASP A 191 4.02 -15.95 0.06
CA ASP A 191 3.05 -17.04 -0.18
C ASP A 191 2.99 -17.97 1.03
N ARG A 192 4.15 -18.32 1.61
CA ARG A 192 4.21 -19.13 2.82
C ARG A 192 3.58 -18.44 4.04
N LEU A 193 3.77 -17.13 4.19
CA LEU A 193 3.08 -16.34 5.22
C LEU A 193 1.56 -16.39 5.01
N ARG A 194 1.07 -16.25 3.79
CA ARG A 194 -0.38 -16.35 3.49
C ARG A 194 -0.96 -17.73 3.80
N GLU A 195 -0.22 -18.80 3.53
CA GLU A 195 -0.61 -20.16 3.95
C GLU A 195 -0.73 -20.24 5.48
N LEU A 196 0.29 -19.78 6.21
CA LEU A 196 0.27 -19.78 7.68
C LEU A 196 -0.88 -18.96 8.23
N ARG A 197 -1.19 -17.80 7.64
CA ARG A 197 -2.35 -16.97 8.03
C ARG A 197 -3.64 -17.77 8.02
N VAL A 198 -3.84 -18.65 7.03
CA VAL A 198 -5.00 -19.55 6.98
C VAL A 198 -4.94 -20.58 8.11
N ASP A 199 -3.78 -21.18 8.36
CA ASP A 199 -3.59 -22.13 9.47
C ASP A 199 -3.92 -21.51 10.84
N TYR A 200 -3.43 -20.30 11.12
CA TYR A 200 -3.73 -19.57 12.35
C TYR A 200 -5.20 -19.17 12.46
N ALA A 201 -5.82 -18.69 11.37
CA ALA A 201 -7.24 -18.33 11.34
C ALA A 201 -8.16 -19.54 11.60
N ASN A 202 -7.68 -20.74 11.30
CA ASN A 202 -8.41 -21.99 11.50
C ASN A 202 -8.27 -22.57 12.93
N LEU A 203 -7.49 -21.96 13.85
CA LEU A 203 -7.47 -22.37 15.26
C LEU A 203 -8.68 -21.80 16.01
N PRO A 204 -9.70 -22.62 16.34
CA PRO A 204 -10.91 -22.12 16.96
C PRO A 204 -10.65 -21.71 18.42
N GLY A 205 -11.20 -20.57 18.82
CA GLY A 205 -11.20 -20.12 20.22
C GLY A 205 -9.84 -19.68 20.77
N ASN A 206 -8.83 -19.51 19.93
CA ASN A 206 -7.52 -19.01 20.33
C ASN A 206 -7.34 -17.54 19.88
N PRO A 207 -7.47 -16.55 20.79
CA PRO A 207 -7.34 -15.13 20.43
C PRO A 207 -5.93 -14.77 19.96
N VAL A 208 -4.90 -15.42 20.51
CA VAL A 208 -3.51 -15.21 20.10
C VAL A 208 -3.30 -15.67 18.66
N ALA A 209 -3.90 -16.78 18.26
CA ALA A 209 -3.85 -17.25 16.88
C ALA A 209 -4.54 -16.27 15.92
N ALA A 210 -5.72 -15.73 16.29
CA ALA A 210 -6.43 -14.73 15.49
C ALA A 210 -5.63 -13.43 15.32
N GLU A 211 -5.03 -12.91 16.40
CA GLU A 211 -4.15 -11.74 16.36
C GLU A 211 -2.90 -12.01 15.51
N THR A 212 -2.33 -13.20 15.60
CA THR A 212 -1.18 -13.61 14.79
C THR A 212 -1.53 -13.69 13.31
N ALA A 213 -2.70 -14.26 12.95
CA ALA A 213 -3.19 -14.29 11.58
C ALA A 213 -3.33 -12.87 10.98
N ALA A 214 -3.87 -11.92 11.75
CA ALA A 214 -3.98 -10.52 11.33
C ALA A 214 -2.59 -9.87 11.15
N GLY A 215 -1.65 -10.14 12.05
CA GLY A 215 -0.28 -9.65 11.94
C GLY A 215 0.47 -10.21 10.73
N ILE A 216 0.27 -11.49 10.40
CA ILE A 216 0.86 -12.13 9.21
C ILE A 216 0.30 -11.51 7.93
N GLU A 217 -1.01 -11.26 7.86
CA GLU A 217 -1.64 -10.60 6.70
C GLU A 217 -1.06 -9.19 6.49
N ALA A 218 -0.97 -8.41 7.56
CA ALA A 218 -0.39 -7.07 7.51
C ALA A 218 1.08 -7.10 7.05
N LEU A 219 1.88 -8.03 7.59
CA LEU A 219 3.27 -8.20 7.16
C LEU A 219 3.37 -8.54 5.67
N ALA A 220 2.61 -9.54 5.20
CA ALA A 220 2.62 -9.97 3.81
C ALA A 220 2.30 -8.81 2.86
N SER A 221 1.25 -8.04 3.17
CA SER A 221 0.88 -6.84 2.41
C SER A 221 2.00 -5.80 2.40
N HIS A 222 2.58 -5.47 3.56
CA HIS A 222 3.65 -4.47 3.65
C HIS A 222 4.93 -4.89 2.90
N VAL A 223 5.29 -6.18 2.91
CA VAL A 223 6.44 -6.68 2.15
C VAL A 223 6.24 -6.46 0.65
N GLU A 224 5.10 -6.87 0.09
CA GLU A 224 4.80 -6.66 -1.34
C GLU A 224 4.84 -5.18 -1.70
N GLN A 225 4.22 -4.37 -0.85
CA GLN A 225 4.18 -2.93 -0.97
C GLN A 225 5.55 -2.25 -0.93
N LEU A 226 6.49 -2.76 -0.15
CA LEU A 226 7.87 -2.28 -0.16
C LEU A 226 8.53 -2.56 -1.51
N PHE A 227 8.43 -3.79 -2.02
CA PHE A 227 9.08 -4.16 -3.28
C PHE A 227 8.45 -3.51 -4.51
N VAL A 228 7.13 -3.31 -4.53
CA VAL A 228 6.44 -2.49 -5.54
C VAL A 228 7.01 -1.06 -5.56
N ARG A 229 7.22 -0.46 -4.38
CA ARG A 229 7.76 0.89 -4.29
C ARG A 229 9.25 0.95 -4.62
N LEU A 230 10.02 -0.08 -4.28
CA LEU A 230 11.42 -0.15 -4.65
C LEU A 230 11.61 -0.30 -6.16
N ASP A 231 10.81 -1.13 -6.83
CA ASP A 231 10.85 -1.25 -8.29
C ASP A 231 10.52 0.09 -8.99
N ALA A 232 9.59 0.87 -8.41
CA ALA A 232 9.18 2.16 -8.95
C ALA A 232 10.16 3.31 -8.62
N LYS A 233 10.67 3.37 -7.38
CA LYS A 233 11.33 4.57 -6.82
C LYS A 233 12.84 4.39 -6.57
N ALA A 234 13.37 3.17 -6.55
CA ALA A 234 14.76 2.90 -6.21
C ALA A 234 15.60 2.41 -7.42
N GLU A 235 16.92 2.45 -7.27
CA GLU A 235 17.84 1.86 -8.24
C GLU A 235 17.80 0.32 -8.13
N THR A 236 18.07 -0.39 -9.24
CA THR A 236 18.06 -1.87 -9.29
C THR A 236 18.93 -2.50 -8.19
N ASP A 237 20.05 -1.87 -7.83
CA ASP A 237 20.95 -2.35 -6.79
C ASP A 237 20.32 -2.30 -5.38
N GLN A 238 19.39 -1.37 -5.14
CA GLN A 238 18.64 -1.30 -3.88
C GLN A 238 17.56 -2.38 -3.78
N VAL A 239 16.96 -2.78 -4.90
CA VAL A 239 16.00 -3.90 -4.96
C VAL A 239 16.71 -5.20 -4.60
N ALA A 240 17.87 -5.47 -5.20
CA ALA A 240 18.66 -6.67 -4.94
C ALA A 240 19.19 -6.72 -3.49
N LEU A 241 19.63 -5.57 -2.96
CA LEU A 241 20.04 -5.46 -1.56
C LEU A 241 18.87 -5.71 -0.59
N ALA A 242 17.70 -5.11 -0.87
CA ALA A 242 16.50 -5.36 -0.08
C ALA A 242 16.06 -6.83 -0.15
N GLU A 243 16.11 -7.45 -1.32
CA GLU A 243 15.81 -8.89 -1.47
C GLU A 243 16.72 -9.74 -0.58
N ALA A 244 18.04 -9.52 -0.63
CA ALA A 244 18.99 -10.27 0.19
C ALA A 244 18.73 -10.08 1.70
N GLU A 245 18.50 -8.84 2.13
CA GLU A 245 18.23 -8.49 3.53
C GLU A 245 16.92 -9.08 4.05
N TYR A 246 15.84 -8.99 3.28
CA TYR A 246 14.52 -9.44 3.73
C TYR A 246 14.29 -10.94 3.53
N SER A 247 14.92 -11.58 2.55
CA SER A 247 14.73 -13.01 2.31
C SER A 247 15.11 -13.86 3.52
N ASP A 248 16.27 -13.59 4.14
CA ASP A 248 16.71 -14.30 5.36
C ASP A 248 15.82 -13.97 6.57
N LYS A 249 15.46 -12.70 6.76
CA LYS A 249 14.59 -12.27 7.87
C LYS A 249 13.21 -12.92 7.80
N LEU A 250 12.58 -12.90 6.63
CA LEU A 250 11.29 -13.52 6.39
C LEU A 250 11.38 -15.04 6.50
N ALA A 251 12.48 -15.66 6.05
CA ALA A 251 12.69 -17.11 6.23
C ALA A 251 12.70 -17.51 7.72
N ARG A 252 13.41 -16.77 8.57
CA ARG A 252 13.46 -17.02 10.02
C ARG A 252 12.11 -16.79 10.69
N LEU A 253 11.41 -15.72 10.30
CA LEU A 253 10.08 -15.43 10.84
C LEU A 253 9.07 -16.50 10.43
N VAL A 254 9.09 -16.93 9.17
CA VAL A 254 8.28 -18.06 8.69
C VAL A 254 8.55 -19.31 9.54
N ALA A 255 9.81 -19.69 9.75
CA ALA A 255 10.14 -20.86 10.56
C ALA A 255 9.63 -20.76 12.02
N ALA A 256 9.63 -19.56 12.61
CA ALA A 256 9.06 -19.34 13.94
C ALA A 256 7.51 -19.43 13.94
N LEU A 257 6.86 -19.04 12.85
CA LEU A 257 5.41 -19.10 12.70
C LEU A 257 4.89 -20.47 12.26
N GLU A 258 5.77 -21.40 11.88
CA GLU A 258 5.37 -22.71 11.36
C GLU A 258 4.71 -23.63 12.38
N ARG A 259 4.10 -24.70 11.85
CA ARG A 259 3.40 -25.73 12.62
C ARG A 259 4.25 -26.28 13.77
N ASP A 260 5.54 -26.43 13.53
CA ASP A 260 6.45 -27.12 14.43
C ASP A 260 7.02 -26.20 15.54
N TYR A 261 6.66 -24.90 15.54
CA TYR A 261 7.04 -23.96 16.62
C TYR A 261 5.83 -23.23 17.20
N LEU A 262 5.48 -22.02 16.73
CA LEU A 262 4.44 -21.23 17.40
C LEU A 262 3.07 -21.91 17.35
N LEU A 263 2.69 -22.55 16.24
CA LEU A 263 1.43 -23.30 16.16
C LEU A 263 1.42 -24.52 17.11
N ASP A 264 2.54 -25.21 17.26
CA ASP A 264 2.64 -26.29 18.23
C ASP A 264 2.50 -25.76 19.66
N LEU A 265 3.17 -24.64 19.93
CA LEU A 265 3.17 -23.99 21.22
C LEU A 265 1.77 -23.46 21.61
N LEU A 266 0.98 -23.00 20.63
CA LEU A 266 -0.41 -22.59 20.83
C LEU A 266 -1.38 -23.77 21.02
N THR A 267 -1.05 -24.96 20.51
CA THR A 267 -1.93 -26.14 20.58
C THR A 267 -1.57 -27.10 21.71
N ARG A 268 -0.30 -27.14 22.11
CA ARG A 268 0.26 -28.05 23.13
C ARG A 268 1.24 -27.31 24.06
N PRO A 269 0.81 -26.25 24.77
CA PRO A 269 1.71 -25.43 25.59
C PRO A 269 2.38 -26.21 26.73
N ASP A 270 1.78 -27.31 27.18
CA ASP A 270 2.31 -28.20 28.22
C ASP A 270 3.59 -28.95 27.83
N LEU A 271 3.88 -29.03 26.53
CA LEU A 271 5.09 -29.66 26.00
C LEU A 271 6.28 -28.70 25.87
N TRP A 272 6.08 -27.43 26.20
CA TRP A 272 7.07 -26.37 26.04
C TRP A 272 7.44 -25.73 27.37
N ASP A 273 8.72 -25.42 27.55
CA ASP A 273 9.17 -24.61 28.67
C ASP A 273 8.85 -23.12 28.41
N ALA A 274 8.22 -22.46 29.38
CA ALA A 274 7.83 -21.04 29.32
C ALA A 274 7.05 -20.67 28.02
N PRO A 275 5.92 -21.34 27.73
CA PRO A 275 5.19 -21.15 26.48
C PRO A 275 4.74 -19.70 26.32
N GLU A 276 4.27 -19.04 27.38
CA GLU A 276 3.80 -17.65 27.29
C GLU A 276 4.93 -16.66 26.90
N GLU A 277 6.14 -16.85 27.43
CA GLU A 277 7.31 -16.04 27.06
C GLU A 277 7.65 -16.24 25.58
N ARG A 278 7.70 -17.49 25.12
CA ARG A 278 7.99 -17.83 23.72
C ARG A 278 6.93 -17.29 22.74
N VAL A 279 5.64 -17.36 23.10
CA VAL A 279 4.58 -16.71 22.31
C VAL A 279 4.87 -15.22 22.18
N ALA A 280 5.15 -14.55 23.31
CA ALA A 280 5.38 -13.12 23.33
C ALA A 280 6.59 -12.74 22.47
N GLU A 281 7.68 -13.50 22.52
CA GLU A 281 8.88 -13.27 21.71
C GLU A 281 8.61 -13.34 20.20
N VAL A 282 7.90 -14.39 19.73
CA VAL A 282 7.59 -14.51 18.29
C VAL A 282 6.68 -13.38 17.82
N ARG A 283 5.71 -12.99 18.66
CA ARG A 283 4.80 -11.88 18.36
C ARG A 283 5.52 -10.53 18.33
N GLU A 284 6.45 -10.29 19.26
CA GLU A 284 7.29 -9.10 19.28
C GLU A 284 8.17 -9.05 18.04
N ALA A 285 8.76 -10.18 17.63
CA ALA A 285 9.54 -10.27 16.39
C ALA A 285 8.68 -9.95 15.15
N LEU A 286 7.46 -10.50 15.06
CA LEU A 286 6.52 -10.20 13.97
C LEU A 286 6.19 -8.70 13.92
N ALA A 287 5.90 -8.08 15.06
CA ALA A 287 5.59 -6.65 15.14
C ALA A 287 6.81 -5.78 14.80
N ALA A 288 8.00 -6.15 15.26
CA ALA A 288 9.25 -5.43 15.00
C ALA A 288 9.63 -5.47 13.52
N VAL A 289 9.54 -6.64 12.87
CA VAL A 289 9.79 -6.77 11.43
C VAL A 289 8.77 -5.96 10.62
N THR A 290 7.50 -6.00 11.02
CA THR A 290 6.44 -5.20 10.37
C THR A 290 6.73 -3.70 10.48
N THR A 291 7.10 -3.22 11.67
CA THR A 291 7.47 -1.81 11.90
C THR A 291 8.67 -1.41 11.06
N GLN A 292 9.70 -2.26 10.99
CA GLN A 292 10.89 -2.01 10.17
C GLN A 292 10.55 -1.88 8.68
N ILE A 293 9.68 -2.75 8.15
CA ILE A 293 9.25 -2.67 6.74
C ILE A 293 8.51 -1.36 6.50
N ILE A 294 7.61 -0.96 7.39
CA ILE A 294 6.87 0.30 7.28
C ILE A 294 7.83 1.49 7.28
N ASP A 295 8.81 1.52 8.18
CA ASP A 295 9.78 2.62 8.21
C ASP A 295 10.64 2.66 6.95
N ASN A 296 10.96 1.50 6.37
CA ASN A 296 11.65 1.43 5.09
C ASN A 296 10.77 1.88 3.92
N ILE A 297 9.46 1.60 3.92
CA ILE A 297 8.51 2.19 2.97
C ILE A 297 8.52 3.72 3.09
N LYS A 298 8.48 4.28 4.31
CA LYS A 298 8.56 5.74 4.52
C LYS A 298 9.86 6.33 3.97
N GLN A 299 11.01 5.66 4.15
CA GLN A 299 12.29 6.10 3.60
C GLN A 299 12.27 6.13 2.07
N VAL A 300 11.74 5.07 1.44
CA VAL A 300 11.59 4.96 -0.01
C VAL A 300 10.66 6.06 -0.55
N ASN A 301 9.54 6.31 0.13
CA ASN A 301 8.62 7.40 -0.23
C ASN A 301 9.30 8.77 -0.14
N ALA A 302 10.03 9.04 0.94
CA ALA A 302 10.77 10.29 1.12
C ALA A 302 11.97 10.46 0.17
N ARG A 303 12.19 9.52 -0.77
CA ARG A 303 13.33 9.46 -1.71
C ARG A 303 14.70 9.57 -1.02
N LYS A 304 14.75 9.21 0.26
CA LYS A 304 16.01 9.02 0.97
C LYS A 304 16.50 7.64 0.59
N GLY A 305 17.76 7.51 0.15
CA GLY A 305 18.34 6.19 -0.11
C GLY A 305 18.10 5.30 1.10
N LEU A 306 17.68 4.05 0.89
CA LEU A 306 17.38 3.11 1.97
C LEU A 306 18.55 3.08 2.97
N LEU A 307 18.33 3.66 4.15
CA LEU A 307 19.25 3.55 5.26
C LEU A 307 18.84 2.27 6.00
N PHE A 308 19.51 1.18 5.65
CA PHE A 308 19.49 -0.06 6.42
C PHE A 308 20.23 0.15 7.75
N GLN A 309 19.73 1.06 8.58
CA GLN A 309 20.39 1.49 9.81
C GLN A 309 20.15 0.52 10.98
N VAL A 310 19.43 -0.57 10.74
CA VAL A 310 19.12 -1.59 11.75
C VAL A 310 19.39 -2.97 11.16
N SER A 311 20.63 -3.43 11.34
CA SER A 311 20.93 -4.86 11.32
C SER A 311 20.19 -5.51 12.50
N LEU A 312 19.49 -6.61 12.22
CA LEU A 312 18.74 -7.38 13.21
C LEU A 312 19.63 -8.04 14.28
N ASP A 313 20.94 -7.84 14.21
CA ASP A 313 21.90 -8.24 15.25
C ASP A 313 21.61 -7.56 16.60
N SER A 314 20.84 -6.45 16.60
CA SER A 314 20.39 -5.77 17.82
C SER A 314 18.95 -6.11 18.24
N LEU A 315 18.13 -6.77 17.40
CA LEU A 315 16.73 -7.12 17.72
C LEU A 315 16.55 -8.61 18.03
N ILE A 316 17.44 -9.48 17.57
CA ILE A 316 17.54 -10.88 18.03
C ILE A 316 18.54 -10.90 19.19
N GLY A 317 18.18 -10.22 20.27
CA GLY A 317 18.80 -10.44 21.55
C GLY A 317 18.34 -11.79 22.10
N ARG A 318 19.03 -12.88 21.74
CA ARG A 318 19.49 -13.96 22.62
C ARG A 318 19.99 -15.15 21.80
N SER A 319 21.13 -15.70 22.22
CA SER A 319 21.83 -16.86 21.66
C SER A 319 20.98 -18.12 21.48
N GLU A 320 19.81 -18.18 22.12
CA GLU A 320 18.93 -19.33 22.17
C GLU A 320 18.21 -19.64 20.85
N LEU A 321 17.87 -18.63 20.03
CA LEU A 321 17.30 -18.88 18.69
C LEU A 321 18.36 -19.41 17.70
N ARG A 322 19.63 -18.97 17.87
CA ARG A 322 20.79 -19.49 17.13
C ARG A 322 21.24 -20.86 17.63
N ASP A 323 21.06 -21.14 18.92
CA ASP A 323 21.26 -22.47 19.49
C ASP A 323 20.15 -23.42 19.05
N TRP A 324 18.90 -22.94 18.95
CA TRP A 324 17.76 -23.66 18.36
C TRP A 324 18.00 -23.96 16.87
N GLU A 325 18.44 -22.99 16.07
CA GLU A 325 18.79 -23.21 14.65
C GLU A 325 19.95 -24.21 14.50
N ARG A 326 20.95 -24.17 15.40
CA ARG A 326 22.03 -25.17 15.46
C ARG A 326 21.54 -26.56 15.88
N GLN A 327 20.61 -26.65 16.84
CA GLN A 327 20.00 -27.92 17.24
C GLN A 327 19.10 -28.50 16.14
N PHE A 328 18.40 -27.64 15.41
CA PHE A 328 17.57 -28.02 14.28
C PHE A 328 18.42 -28.54 13.10
N LYS A 329 19.46 -27.80 12.67
CA LYS A 329 20.41 -28.28 11.64
C LYS A 329 21.05 -29.62 12.02
N LYS A 330 21.42 -29.79 13.30
CA LYS A 330 22.00 -31.04 13.83
C LYS A 330 21.03 -32.22 13.89
N ASN A 331 19.73 -31.98 14.07
CA ASN A 331 18.69 -33.03 14.11
C ASN A 331 18.08 -33.34 12.73
N SER A 332 18.18 -32.40 11.78
CA SER A 332 17.63 -32.52 10.42
C SER A 332 18.60 -33.16 9.42
N GLY A 333 19.82 -33.50 9.84
CA GLY A 333 20.74 -34.32 9.05
C GLY A 333 21.42 -33.63 7.87
N GLU A 334 21.83 -32.36 8.02
CA GLU A 334 22.90 -31.73 7.22
C GLU A 334 24.18 -31.56 8.05
#